data_AF-A0A7X7XZ31-F1
#
_entry.id   AF-A0A7X7XZ31-F1
#
_cell.length_a   1.000
_cell.length_b   1.000
_cell.length_c   1.000
_cell.angle_alpha   90.00
_cell.angle_beta   90.00
_cell.angle_gamma   90.00
#
_symmetry.space_group_name_H-M   'P 1'
#
loop_
_entity.id
_entity.type
_entity.pdbx_description
1 polymer ?
#
loop_
_entity_poly.entity_id
_entity_poly.type
_entity_poly.pdbx_seq_one_letter_code
_entity_poly.pdbx_strand_id
1 'polypeptide(L)' 'MRIVEKIADLKTIIKAQKREEKTIGFVPTMGYLHDGHLSLVETSLRHNDFTV' A
#
# COMPACT_ATOMS: atom_id res chain seq x y z
N MET A 1 3.32 7.43 -5.96
CA MET A 1 2.91 6.15 -6.58
C MET A 1 4.15 5.48 -7.18
N ARG A 2 4.41 4.21 -6.85
CA ARG A 2 5.55 3.43 -7.35
C ARG A 2 5.05 2.02 -7.69
N ILE A 3 5.42 1.49 -8.86
CA ILE A 3 5.12 0.11 -9.26
C ILE A 3 6.29 -0.79 -8.84
N VAL A 4 5.98 -1.94 -8.25
CA VAL A 4 6.97 -2.90 -7.74
C VAL A 4 6.54 -4.31 -8.14
N GLU A 5 7.40 -5.03 -8.87
CA GLU A 5 7.07 -6.34 -9.43
C GLU A 5 7.75 -7.51 -8.70
N LYS A 6 8.78 -7.21 -7.89
CA LYS A 6 9.55 -8.22 -7.15
C LYS A 6 9.25 -8.15 -5.66
N ILE A 7 9.03 -9.32 -5.07
CA ILE A 7 8.77 -9.49 -3.63
C ILE A 7 9.93 -8.93 -2.78
N ALA A 8 11.19 -9.11 -3.23
CA ALA A 8 12.36 -8.62 -2.51
C ALA A 8 12.39 -7.08 -2.40
N ASP A 9 12.00 -6.39 -3.47
CA ASP A 9 11.96 -4.94 -3.53
C ASP A 9 10.84 -4.40 -2.63
N LEU A 10 9.65 -5.02 -2.69
CA LEU A 10 8.54 -4.67 -1.80
C LEU A 10 8.92 -4.85 -0.34
N LYS A 11 9.54 -5.99 0.03
CA LYS A 11 10.00 -6.24 1.40
C LYS A 11 11.00 -5.19 1.87
N THR A 12 11.86 -4.68 0.98
CA THR A 12 12.82 -3.61 1.32
C THR A 12 12.10 -2.30 1.63
N ILE A 13 11.13 -1.92 0.81
CA ILE A 13 10.31 -0.71 1.01
C ILE A 13 9.53 -0.80 2.33
N ILE A 14 8.86 -1.92 2.58
CA ILE A 14 8.08 -2.14 3.81
C ILE A 14 8.98 -2.08 5.05
N LYS A 15 10.17 -2.67 4.99
CA LYS A 15 11.14 -2.58 6.10
C LYS A 15 11.57 -1.14 6.39
N ALA A 16 11.77 -0.32 5.36
CA ALA A 16 12.10 1.09 5.55
C ALA A 16 10.96 1.85 6.22
N GLN A 17 9.72 1.68 5.74
CA GLN A 17 8.56 2.35 6.34
C GLN A 17 8.32 1.91 7.80
N LYS A 18 8.49 0.61 8.11
CA LYS A 18 8.42 0.12 9.49
C LYS A 18 9.51 0.68 10.41
N ARG A 19 10.73 0.93 9.89
CA ARG A 19 11.81 1.57 10.66
C ARG A 19 11.50 3.04 10.99
N GLU A 20 10.69 3.69 10.17
CA GLU A 20 10.15 5.03 10.42
C GLU A 20 8.87 4.99 11.29
N GLU A 21 8.53 3.84 11.87
CA GLU A 21 7.34 3.62 12.71
C GLU A 21 6.00 3.96 12.05
N LYS A 22 5.98 3.99 10.72
CA LYS A 22 4.77 4.26 9.94
C LYS A 22 3.76 3.12 10.01
N THR A 23 2.49 3.49 10.11
CA THR A 23 1.36 2.59 9.93
C THR A 23 1.20 2.24 8.44
N ILE A 24 0.91 0.97 8.13
CA ILE A 24 0.86 0.45 6.77
C ILE A 24 -0.51 -0.15 6.48
N GLY A 25 -1.21 0.45 5.53
CA GLY A 25 -2.45 -0.07 4.96
C GLY A 25 -2.18 -0.90 3.71
N PHE A 26 -2.98 -1.95 3.50
CA PHE A 26 -2.84 -2.85 2.36
C PHE A 26 -4.20 -3.08 1.69
N VAL A 27 -4.29 -2.79 0.40
CA VAL A 27 -5.49 -2.98 -0.43
C VAL A 27 -5.20 -4.02 -1.51
N PRO A 28 -5.38 -5.32 -1.22
CA PRO A 28 -5.17 -6.37 -2.22
C PRO A 28 -6.27 -6.31 -3.29
N THR A 29 -5.87 -6.29 -4.56
CA THR A 29 -6.78 -6.37 -5.71
C THR A 29 -6.23 -7.32 -6.77
N MET A 30 -7.06 -7.74 -7.71
CA MET A 30 -6.64 -8.50 -8.89
C MET A 30 -6.55 -7.63 -10.16
N GLY A 31 -6.58 -6.30 -10.02
CA GLY A 31 -6.68 -5.35 -11.14
C GLY A 31 -8.13 -5.05 -11.54
N TYR A 32 -8.31 -4.46 -12.73
CA TYR A 32 -9.60 -3.99 -13.25
C TYR A 32 -10.37 -3.10 -12.25
N LEU A 33 -9.74 -1.97 -11.90
CA LEU A 33 -10.19 -1.10 -10.82
C LEU A 33 -11.48 -0.35 -11.16
N HIS A 34 -12.25 -0.06 -10.12
CA HIS A 34 -13.51 0.69 -10.16
C HIS A 34 -13.70 1.42 -8.83
N ASP A 35 -14.76 2.22 -8.69
CA ASP A 35 -14.96 3.11 -7.53
C ASP A 35 -14.95 2.38 -6.18
N GLY A 36 -15.48 1.15 -6.13
CA GLY A 36 -15.34 0.28 -4.96
C GLY A 36 -13.89 0.11 -4.48
N HIS A 37 -12.94 -0.16 -5.39
CA HIS A 37 -11.52 -0.27 -5.05
C HIS A 37 -10.95 1.07 -4.57
N LEU A 38 -11.33 2.17 -5.23
CA LEU A 38 -10.86 3.51 -4.85
C LEU A 38 -11.31 3.88 -3.43
N SER A 39 -12.53 3.53 -3.04
CA SER A 39 -13.02 3.77 -1.67
C SER A 39 -12.20 3.05 -0.60
N LEU A 40 -11.68 1.85 -0.90
CA LEU A 40 -10.78 1.13 0.00
C LEU A 40 -9.41 1.80 0.07
N VAL A 41 -8.88 2.26 -1.07
CA VAL A 41 -7.61 3.02 -1.11
C VAL A 41 -7.73 4.33 -0.34
N GLU A 42 -8.80 5.09 -0.52
CA GLU A 42 -9.07 6.32 0.24
C GLU A 42 -9.14 6.06 1.74
N THR A 43 -9.81 4.97 2.13
CA THR A 43 -9.89 4.57 3.55
C THR A 43 -8.50 4.21 4.08
N SER A 44 -7.70 3.46 3.32
CA SER A 44 -6.32 3.12 3.68
C SER A 44 -5.46 4.38 3.86
N LEU A 45 -5.57 5.36 2.96
CA LEU A 45 -4.84 6.63 3.03
C LEU A 45 -5.26 7.51 4.22
N ARG A 46 -6.51 7.45 4.65
CA ARG A 46 -6.98 8.19 5.83
C ARG A 46 -6.47 7.62 7.16
N HIS A 47 -6.27 6.31 7.22
CA HIS A 47 -5.94 5.60 8.46
C HIS A 47 -4.48 5.17 8.58
N ASN A 48 -3.68 5.31 7.52
CA ASN A 48 -2.31 4.83 7.50
C ASN A 48 -1.36 5.84 6.85
N ASP A 49 -0.12 5.86 7.32
CA ASP A 49 0.95 6.71 6.78
C ASP A 49 1.47 6.22 5.41
N PHE A 50 1.33 4.91 5.14
CA PHE A 50 1.77 4.28 3.91
C PHE A 50 0.74 3.26 3.41
N THR A 51 0.30 3.37 2.17
CA THR A 51 -0.66 2.45 1.55
C THR A 51 0.00 1.64 0.44
N VAL A 52 -0.28 0.33 0.43
CA VAL A 52 0.21 -0.68 -0.51
C VAL A 52 -0.94 -1.30 -1.27
#